data_AF-A0A9D4PRJ5-F1
#
_entry.id   AF-A0A9D4PRJ5-F1
#
_cell.length_a   1.000
_cell.length_b   1.000
_cell.length_c   1.000
_cell.angle_alpha   90.00
_cell.angle_beta   90.00
_cell.angle_gamma   90.00
#
_symmetry.space_group_name_H-M   'P 1'
#
loop_
_entity.id
_entity.type
_entity.pdbx_description
1 polymer ?
#
loop_
_entity_poly.entity_id
_entity_poly.type
_entity_poly.pdbx_seq_one_letter_code
_entity_poly.pdbx_strand_id
1 'polypeptide(L)'
;MISILPFTPPVVKRLLGWKKGEGEDKWSEKAVKSLVKKLKKSGGMDELEKAISTQDAHTACITIPSGGVAVGRSLDGRLQVSHRKGLPHVIYCRLWRWPDLQSHHELRATDHCQYAFHLKKDEVCVNPYHYQRVETPALPPILVPRQTGDLPTELPSLDDYANSVPDNTDFPSSLDVQAFPLTGT
;
A
#
# COMPACT_ATOMS: atom_id res chain seq x y z
N MET A 1 -3.37 39.33 18.12
CA MET A 1 -4.12 38.08 17.94
C MET A 1 -3.13 36.95 17.71
N ILE A 2 -2.83 36.16 18.74
CA ILE A 2 -1.91 35.01 18.64
C ILE A 2 -2.78 33.84 18.21
N SER A 3 -2.71 33.51 16.92
CA SER A 3 -3.43 32.41 16.31
C SER A 3 -3.05 31.11 17.03
N ILE A 4 -4.03 30.52 17.70
CA ILE A 4 -3.92 29.21 18.36
C ILE A 4 -3.81 28.18 17.24
N LEU A 5 -2.59 27.90 16.78
CA LEU A 5 -2.34 26.85 15.81
C LEU A 5 -2.77 25.52 16.45
N PRO A 6 -3.59 24.69 15.79
CA PRO A 6 -4.06 23.43 16.35
C PRO A 6 -2.83 22.59 16.69
N PHE A 7 -2.70 22.23 17.97
CA PHE A 7 -1.49 21.71 18.62
C PHE A 7 -0.92 20.49 17.87
N THR A 8 -0.08 20.72 16.87
CA THR A 8 0.69 19.67 16.22
C THR A 8 1.77 19.27 17.21
N PRO A 9 1.85 17.98 17.64
CA PRO A 9 2.87 17.56 18.59
C PRO A 9 4.27 17.97 18.06
N PRO A 10 5.17 18.52 18.91
CA PRO A 10 6.48 19.02 18.45
C PRO A 10 7.27 18.01 17.63
N VAL A 11 7.15 16.73 18.01
CA VAL A 11 7.73 15.59 17.30
C VAL A 11 7.22 15.43 15.86
N VAL A 12 5.93 15.65 15.61
CA VAL A 12 5.34 15.57 14.26
C VAL A 12 5.89 16.72 13.42
N LYS A 13 6.00 17.93 13.98
CA LYS A 13 6.57 19.09 13.28
C LYS A 13 8.04 18.83 12.90
N ARG A 14 8.83 18.28 13.82
CA ARG A 14 10.23 17.90 13.58
C ARG A 14 10.35 16.86 12.46
N LEU A 15 9.56 15.78 12.51
CA LEU A 15 9.55 14.74 11.49
C LEU A 15 9.09 15.22 10.11
N LEU A 16 8.11 16.14 10.07
CA LEU A 16 7.68 16.78 8.82
C LEU A 16 8.75 17.71 8.24
N GLY A 17 9.62 18.28 9.06
CA GLY A 17 10.78 19.07 8.61
C GLY A 17 11.78 18.26 7.77
N TRP A 18 11.76 16.93 7.88
CA TRP A 18 12.59 16.02 7.06
C TRP A 18 11.89 15.54 5.79
N LYS A 19 10.62 15.88 5.59
CA LYS A 19 9.84 15.47 4.41
C LYS A 19 10.53 15.96 3.13
N LYS A 20 10.51 15.11 2.10
CA LYS A 20 10.99 15.45 0.75
C LYS A 20 9.80 15.77 -0.16
N GLY A 21 9.93 16.83 -0.96
CA GLY A 21 8.93 17.28 -1.93
C GLY A 21 7.76 18.07 -1.35
N GLU A 22 7.05 18.81 -2.21
CA GLU A 22 5.94 19.71 -1.88
C GLU A 22 4.56 19.00 -1.93
N GLY A 23 4.49 17.75 -1.49
CA GLY A 23 3.23 16.99 -1.49
C GLY A 23 2.18 17.54 -0.52
N GLU A 24 0.95 17.01 -0.56
CA GLU A 24 -0.17 17.44 0.30
C GLU A 24 0.18 17.39 1.81
N ASP A 25 0.40 18.56 2.41
CA ASP A 25 0.84 18.68 3.81
C ASP A 25 -0.17 18.10 4.80
N LYS A 26 -1.47 18.30 4.55
CA LYS A 26 -2.54 17.78 5.41
C LYS A 26 -2.53 16.25 5.47
N TRP A 27 -2.29 15.57 4.35
CA TRP A 27 -2.21 14.12 4.31
C TRP A 27 -0.92 13.62 4.98
N SER A 28 0.20 14.28 4.66
CA SER A 28 1.52 14.01 5.23
C SER A 28 1.50 14.08 6.77
N GLU A 29 0.88 15.12 7.31
CA GLU A 29 0.71 15.33 8.74
C GLU A 29 -0.13 14.22 9.39
N LYS A 30 -1.22 13.78 8.75
CA LYS A 30 -2.03 12.65 9.24
C LYS A 30 -1.24 11.34 9.23
N ALA A 31 -0.43 11.09 8.20
CA ALA A 31 0.40 9.89 8.10
C ALA A 31 1.46 9.83 9.21
N VAL A 32 2.16 10.95 9.45
CA VAL A 32 3.16 11.08 10.53
C VAL A 32 2.50 11.01 11.90
N LYS A 33 1.36 11.69 12.12
CA LYS A 33 0.58 11.60 13.37
C LYS A 33 0.17 10.16 13.68
N SER A 34 -0.28 9.42 12.66
CA SER A 34 -0.66 8.00 12.82
C SER A 34 0.55 7.14 13.21
N LEU A 35 1.70 7.37 12.58
CA LEU A 35 2.93 6.65 12.90
C LEU A 35 3.40 6.94 14.32
N VAL A 36 3.50 8.22 14.71
CA VAL A 36 3.92 8.63 16.05
C VAL A 36 2.99 8.04 17.10
N LYS A 37 1.67 8.01 16.87
CA LYS A 37 0.71 7.38 17.78
C LYS A 37 0.95 5.88 17.94
N LYS A 38 1.33 5.17 16.88
CA LYS A 38 1.67 3.74 16.92
C LYS A 38 3.00 3.50 17.65
N LEU A 39 4.05 4.26 17.32
CA LEU A 39 5.37 4.11 17.92
C LEU A 39 5.42 4.50 19.41
N LYS A 40 4.57 5.43 19.84
CA LYS A 40 4.40 5.72 21.28
C LYS A 40 3.84 4.54 22.07
N LYS A 41 3.14 3.59 21.42
CA LYS A 41 2.63 2.38 22.06
C LYS A 41 3.66 1.24 22.04
N SER A 42 4.45 1.12 20.96
CA SER A 42 5.45 0.06 20.82
C SER A 42 6.85 0.43 21.34
N GLY A 43 7.11 1.71 21.65
CA GLY A 43 8.40 2.18 22.16
C GLY A 43 9.43 2.56 21.08
N GLY A 44 9.08 2.56 19.80
CA GLY A 44 10.01 2.84 18.69
C GLY A 44 10.19 4.32 18.30
N MET A 45 9.86 5.26 19.19
CA MET A 45 9.86 6.70 18.87
C MET A 45 11.27 7.25 18.73
N ASP A 46 12.13 6.97 19.71
CA ASP A 46 13.51 7.47 19.73
C ASP A 46 14.31 6.94 18.54
N GLU A 47 14.11 5.67 18.18
CA GLU A 47 14.77 5.07 17.02
C GLU A 47 14.32 5.69 15.70
N LEU A 48 13.04 6.11 15.59
CA LEU A 48 12.57 6.88 14.43
C LEU A 48 13.27 8.23 14.33
N GLU A 49 13.38 8.97 15.42
CA GLU A 49 14.08 10.26 15.38
C GLU A 49 15.56 10.10 15.03
N LYS A 50 16.20 9.09 15.61
CA LYS A 50 17.58 8.73 15.30
C LYS A 50 17.74 8.40 13.83
N ALA A 51 16.96 7.46 13.29
CA ALA A 51 17.04 7.05 11.89
C ALA A 51 16.83 8.22 10.91
N ILE A 52 15.85 9.09 11.17
CA ILE A 52 15.58 10.23 10.30
C ILE A 52 16.66 11.30 10.40
N SER A 53 17.21 11.55 11.59
CA SER A 53 18.25 12.57 11.78
C SER A 53 19.64 12.15 11.32
N THR A 54 20.03 10.89 11.56
CA THR A 54 21.34 10.35 11.17
C THR A 54 21.36 9.86 9.73
N GLN A 55 20.20 9.53 9.16
CA GLN A 55 20.07 8.95 7.82
C GLN A 55 20.87 7.65 7.64
N ASP A 56 21.05 6.93 8.75
CA ASP A 56 21.90 5.75 8.81
C ASP A 56 21.07 4.47 8.67
N ALA A 57 21.50 3.62 7.74
CA ALA A 57 20.89 2.31 7.51
C ALA A 57 21.09 1.37 8.71
N HIS A 58 22.15 1.53 9.52
CA HIS A 58 22.47 0.66 10.66
C HIS A 58 21.62 0.91 11.91
N THR A 59 20.70 1.88 11.86
CA THR A 59 19.68 2.08 12.89
C THR A 59 18.76 0.87 13.04
N ALA A 60 18.13 0.71 14.19
CA ALA A 60 17.23 -0.41 14.46
C ALA A 60 15.96 -0.34 13.58
N CYS A 61 15.27 -1.49 13.46
CA CYS A 61 14.01 -1.54 12.73
C CYS A 61 12.93 -0.73 13.45
N ILE A 62 12.19 0.07 12.69
CA ILE A 62 11.03 0.81 13.18
C ILE A 62 9.81 0.04 12.72
N THR A 63 9.19 -0.75 13.59
CA THR A 63 8.12 -1.67 13.21
C THR A 63 6.74 -1.11 13.51
N ILE A 64 5.78 -1.44 12.64
CA ILE A 64 4.35 -1.29 12.92
C ILE A 64 3.62 -2.60 12.61
N PRO A 65 2.49 -2.90 13.26
CA PRO A 65 1.70 -4.08 12.93
C PRO A 65 1.29 -4.08 11.44
N SER A 66 1.55 -5.19 10.74
CA SER A 66 1.39 -5.31 9.28
C SER A 66 -0.07 -5.35 8.84
N GLY A 67 -1.00 -5.75 9.72
CA GLY A 67 -2.42 -5.90 9.39
C GLY A 67 -2.85 -7.32 9.66
N GLY A 68 -3.04 -7.61 10.94
CA GLY A 68 -3.57 -8.88 11.43
C GLY A 68 -4.73 -8.62 12.40
N VAL A 69 -5.39 -9.69 12.81
CA VAL A 69 -6.62 -9.74 13.64
C VAL A 69 -6.56 -8.79 14.85
N ALA A 70 -5.37 -8.55 15.42
CA ALA A 70 -5.17 -7.64 16.55
C ALA A 70 -5.37 -6.14 16.25
N VAL A 71 -5.42 -5.72 14.98
CA VAL A 71 -5.51 -4.29 14.58
C VAL A 71 -6.74 -3.99 13.71
N GLY A 72 -7.60 -4.99 13.42
CA GLY A 72 -8.81 -4.81 12.62
C GLY A 72 -8.54 -4.21 11.23
N ARG A 73 -7.34 -4.44 10.69
CA ARG A 73 -6.90 -3.89 9.41
C ARG A 73 -6.60 -4.99 8.40
N SER A 74 -6.72 -4.59 7.14
CA SER A 74 -6.49 -5.32 5.90
C SER A 74 -5.42 -6.42 6.01
N LEU A 75 -5.78 -7.66 5.67
CA LEU A 75 -4.91 -8.84 5.67
C LEU A 75 -3.78 -8.77 4.63
N ASP A 76 -3.87 -7.82 3.70
CA ASP A 76 -2.94 -7.61 2.59
C ASP A 76 -1.79 -6.65 2.91
N GLY A 77 -1.59 -6.29 4.19
CA GLY A 77 -0.48 -5.44 4.59
C GLY A 77 -0.71 -3.94 4.38
N ARG A 78 -1.90 -3.51 3.91
CA ARG A 78 -2.16 -2.12 3.54
C ARG A 78 -2.58 -1.26 4.74
N LEU A 79 -1.92 -0.11 4.87
CA LEU A 79 -2.25 0.93 5.82
C LEU A 79 -3.23 1.94 5.20
N GLN A 80 -4.38 2.16 5.85
CA GLN A 80 -5.30 3.25 5.51
C GLN A 80 -4.98 4.52 6.33
N VAL A 81 -4.74 5.62 5.62
CA VAL A 81 -4.54 6.96 6.19
C VAL A 81 -5.45 7.94 5.45
N SER A 82 -6.42 8.53 6.16
CA SER A 82 -7.34 9.54 5.63
C SER A 82 -7.99 9.12 4.30
N HIS A 83 -8.67 7.96 4.30
CA HIS A 83 -9.33 7.34 3.14
C HIS A 83 -8.41 6.81 2.02
N ARG A 84 -7.10 7.06 2.06
CA ARG A 84 -6.13 6.48 1.12
C ARG A 84 -5.53 5.20 1.69
N LYS A 85 -5.46 4.14 0.88
CA LYS A 85 -4.80 2.87 1.23
C LYS A 85 -3.45 2.79 0.52
N GLY A 86 -2.42 2.37 1.23
CA GLY A 86 -1.09 2.15 0.67
C GLY A 86 -0.24 1.27 1.56
N LEU A 87 0.87 0.76 1.02
CA LEU A 87 1.81 -0.04 1.81
C LEU A 87 2.60 0.88 2.75
N PRO A 88 2.76 0.52 4.04
CA PRO A 88 3.32 1.42 5.03
C PRO A 88 4.76 1.82 4.73
N HIS A 89 5.61 0.86 4.36
CA HIS A 89 7.00 1.13 3.98
C HIS A 89 7.08 2.08 2.76
N VAL A 90 6.24 1.91 1.75
CA VAL A 90 6.16 2.81 0.58
C VAL A 90 5.75 4.22 1.00
N ILE A 91 4.73 4.36 1.86
CA ILE A 91 4.24 5.67 2.34
C ILE A 91 5.37 6.46 2.99
N TYR A 92 6.12 5.85 3.91
CA TYR A 92 7.15 6.54 4.69
C TYR A 92 8.46 6.72 3.90
N CYS A 93 8.84 5.78 3.02
CA CYS A 93 9.94 5.98 2.07
C CYS A 93 9.65 7.14 1.11
N ARG A 94 8.42 7.25 0.60
CA ARG A 94 8.01 8.37 -0.26
C ARG A 94 8.09 9.70 0.48
N LEU A 95 7.67 9.72 1.75
CA LEU A 95 7.65 10.92 2.57
C LEU A 95 9.06 11.47 2.86
N TRP A 96 10.02 10.62 3.22
CA TRP A 96 11.34 11.08 3.72
C TRP A 96 12.50 10.92 2.76
N ARG A 97 12.36 10.18 1.66
CA ARG A 97 13.47 9.92 0.73
C ARG A 97 13.13 10.22 -0.73
N TRP A 98 12.11 9.56 -1.26
CA TRP A 98 11.83 9.55 -2.70
C TRP A 98 10.38 9.99 -3.00
N PRO A 99 10.11 11.30 -3.14
CA PRO A 99 8.75 11.80 -3.34
C PRO A 99 8.09 11.27 -4.62
N ASP A 100 8.89 10.89 -5.62
CA ASP A 100 8.50 10.34 -6.91
C ASP A 100 8.37 8.80 -6.91
N LEU A 101 8.61 8.12 -5.79
CA LEU A 101 8.46 6.67 -5.68
C LEU A 101 7.03 6.24 -6.01
N GLN A 102 6.82 5.38 -7.00
CA GLN A 102 5.48 4.99 -7.46
C GLN A 102 4.98 3.73 -6.77
N SER A 103 5.83 2.69 -6.69
CA SER A 103 5.44 1.36 -6.22
C SER A 103 6.46 0.73 -5.27
N HIS A 104 6.04 -0.31 -4.56
CA HIS A 104 6.91 -1.15 -3.74
C HIS A 104 7.95 -1.93 -4.55
N HIS A 105 7.71 -2.18 -5.84
CA HIS A 105 8.67 -2.86 -6.71
C HIS A 105 9.98 -2.06 -6.92
N GLU A 106 9.94 -0.74 -6.69
CA GLU A 106 11.12 0.12 -6.71
C GLU A 106 11.89 0.10 -5.38
N LEU A 107 11.46 -0.69 -4.38
CA LEU A 107 12.12 -0.78 -3.08
C LEU A 107 12.66 -2.19 -2.82
N ARG A 108 13.93 -2.26 -2.48
CA ARG A 108 14.58 -3.47 -1.96
C ARG A 108 14.99 -3.24 -0.51
N ALA A 109 14.62 -4.14 0.39
CA ALA A 109 15.08 -4.04 1.78
C ALA A 109 16.58 -4.39 1.89
N THR A 110 17.27 -3.79 2.86
CA THR A 110 18.65 -4.12 3.21
C THR A 110 18.72 -5.47 3.93
N ASP A 111 19.86 -6.15 3.82
CA ASP A 111 20.04 -7.51 4.34
C ASP A 111 19.89 -7.60 5.87
N HIS A 112 20.22 -6.53 6.59
CA HIS A 112 20.08 -6.46 8.05
C HIS A 112 18.67 -6.12 8.54
N CYS A 113 17.72 -5.84 7.64
CA CYS A 113 16.35 -5.49 8.03
C CYS A 113 15.56 -6.73 8.46
N GLN A 114 15.41 -6.91 9.78
CA GLN A 114 14.75 -8.09 10.37
C GLN A 114 13.23 -8.14 10.15
N TYR A 115 12.61 -7.02 9.76
CA TYR A 115 11.16 -6.89 9.59
C TYR A 115 10.80 -6.34 8.21
N ALA A 116 11.62 -6.65 7.20
CA ALA A 116 11.36 -6.25 5.82
C ALA A 116 9.98 -6.73 5.34
N PHE A 117 9.32 -5.92 4.50
CA PHE A 117 7.96 -6.22 4.01
C PHE A 117 7.81 -7.60 3.36
N HIS A 118 8.80 -8.07 2.59
CA HIS A 118 8.76 -9.36 1.90
C HIS A 118 8.82 -10.57 2.85
N LEU A 119 9.21 -10.38 4.12
CA LEU A 119 9.28 -11.44 5.13
C LEU A 119 7.89 -11.84 5.67
N LYS A 120 6.84 -11.08 5.36
CA LYS A 120 5.43 -11.38 5.73
C LYS A 120 5.23 -11.68 7.23
N LYS A 121 5.96 -10.98 8.10
CA LYS A 121 5.79 -11.07 9.56
C LYS A 121 4.55 -10.30 10.02
N ASP A 122 4.16 -10.51 11.28
CA ASP A 122 3.07 -9.77 11.95
C ASP A 122 3.35 -8.26 12.08
N GLU A 123 4.62 -7.88 11.93
CA GLU A 123 5.08 -6.51 11.91
C GLU A 123 5.90 -6.21 10.66
N VAL A 124 5.87 -4.95 10.22
CA VAL A 124 6.60 -4.45 9.06
C VAL A 124 7.47 -3.25 9.43
N CYS A 125 8.72 -3.27 9.00
CA CYS A 125 9.65 -2.16 9.14
C CYS A 125 9.26 -1.01 8.20
N VAL A 126 9.19 0.19 8.77
CA VAL A 126 8.91 1.44 8.05
C VAL A 126 10.09 2.41 8.09
N ASN A 127 11.26 1.98 8.59
CA ASN A 127 12.48 2.77 8.54
C ASN A 127 12.87 3.00 7.07
N PRO A 128 12.84 4.24 6.55
CA PRO A 128 13.08 4.48 5.14
C PRO A 128 14.53 4.17 4.73
N TYR A 129 15.48 4.12 5.68
CA TYR A 129 16.89 3.79 5.44
C TYR A 129 17.18 2.28 5.43
N HIS A 130 16.19 1.45 5.78
CA HIS A 130 16.25 -0.01 5.60
C HIS A 130 15.81 -0.46 4.20
N TYR A 131 15.48 0.49 3.32
CA TYR A 131 15.13 0.22 1.93
C TYR A 131 16.09 0.96 1.02
N GLN A 132 16.39 0.37 -0.13
CA GLN A 132 17.16 0.97 -1.22
C GLN A 132 16.24 1.07 -2.42
N ARG A 133 16.36 2.17 -3.16
CA ARG A 133 15.63 2.31 -4.42
C ARG A 133 16.32 1.48 -5.48
N VAL A 134 15.54 0.68 -6.19
CA VAL A 134 16.00 -0.14 -7.32
C VAL A 134 15.19 0.23 -8.55
N GLU A 135 15.79 0.04 -9.72
CA GLU A 135 15.07 0.19 -10.98
C GLU A 135 14.10 -0.98 -11.14
N THR A 136 12.84 -0.68 -11.42
CA THR A 136 11.87 -1.72 -11.76
C THR A 136 12.30 -2.37 -13.07
N PRO A 137 12.50 -3.69 -13.15
CA PRO A 137 12.86 -4.34 -14.39
C PRO A 137 11.81 -4.01 -15.45
N ALA A 138 12.26 -3.47 -16.59
CA ALA A 138 11.39 -3.20 -17.72
C ALA A 138 10.76 -4.53 -18.14
N LEU A 139 9.43 -4.65 -18.04
CA LEU A 139 8.74 -5.79 -18.58
C LEU A 139 8.92 -5.75 -20.11
N PRO A 140 9.30 -6.86 -20.76
CA PRO A 140 9.34 -6.89 -22.21
C PRO A 140 7.95 -6.54 -22.75
N PRO A 141 7.86 -5.79 -23.86
CA PRO A 141 6.57 -5.45 -24.45
C PRO A 141 5.78 -6.72 -24.74
N ILE A 142 4.62 -6.86 -24.10
CA ILE A 142 3.69 -7.94 -24.42
C ILE A 142 3.11 -7.62 -25.78
N LEU A 143 3.57 -8.33 -26.81
CA LEU A 143 2.94 -8.33 -28.12
C LEU A 143 1.60 -9.05 -27.97
N VAL A 144 0.55 -8.31 -27.67
CA VAL A 144 -0.80 -8.80 -27.90
C VAL A 144 -1.00 -8.88 -29.41
N PRO A 145 -1.37 -10.04 -29.98
CA PRO A 145 -1.84 -10.07 -31.36
C PRO A 145 -3.05 -9.14 -31.46
N ARG A 146 -2.86 -7.96 -32.03
CA ARG A 146 -3.96 -7.14 -32.50
C ARG A 146 -4.53 -7.89 -33.70
N GLN A 147 -5.62 -8.63 -33.50
CA GLN A 147 -6.41 -9.15 -34.62
C GLN A 147 -6.88 -7.95 -35.44
N THR A 148 -6.13 -7.58 -36.48
CA THR A 148 -6.52 -6.63 -37.53
C THR A 148 -7.09 -7.36 -38.75
N GLY A 149 -7.69 -8.52 -38.54
CA GLY A 149 -8.42 -9.28 -39.54
C GLY A 149 -9.60 -9.93 -38.85
N ASP A 150 -10.79 -9.66 -39.37
CA ASP A 150 -12.11 -10.17 -39.00
C ASP A 150 -12.28 -10.69 -37.56
N LEU A 151 -13.00 -9.92 -36.74
CA LEU A 151 -13.73 -10.48 -35.60
C LEU A 151 -14.45 -11.75 -36.09
N PRO A 152 -14.18 -12.93 -35.53
CA PRO A 152 -15.08 -14.05 -35.74
C PRO A 152 -16.46 -13.59 -35.26
N THR A 153 -17.41 -13.48 -36.17
CA THR A 153 -18.80 -13.13 -35.83
C THR A 153 -19.42 -14.19 -34.91
N GLU A 154 -18.81 -15.38 -34.86
CA GLU A 154 -19.12 -16.42 -33.89
C GLU A 154 -18.06 -16.45 -32.79
N LEU A 155 -18.47 -16.04 -31.58
CA LEU A 155 -17.85 -16.55 -30.36
C LEU A 155 -17.81 -18.08 -30.47
N PRO A 156 -16.69 -18.76 -30.15
CA PRO A 156 -16.73 -20.20 -30.04
C PRO A 156 -17.86 -20.57 -29.09
N SER A 157 -18.76 -21.46 -29.53
CA SER A 157 -19.88 -21.90 -28.70
C SER A 157 -19.30 -22.34 -27.36
N LEU A 158 -19.67 -21.63 -26.29
CA LEU A 158 -19.53 -22.19 -24.96
C LEU A 158 -20.39 -23.43 -24.99
N ASP A 159 -19.77 -24.61 -25.08
CA ASP A 159 -20.48 -25.84 -24.80
C ASP A 159 -21.19 -25.64 -23.47
N ASP A 160 -22.50 -25.87 -23.46
CA ASP A 160 -23.35 -25.75 -22.27
C ASP A 160 -22.72 -26.58 -21.14
N TYR A 161 -21.93 -25.91 -20.30
CA TYR A 161 -21.34 -26.44 -19.07
C TYR A 161 -22.43 -26.61 -17.98
N ALA A 162 -23.69 -26.84 -18.40
CA ALA A 162 -24.79 -27.24 -17.56
C ALA A 162 -24.58 -28.65 -16.95
N ASN A 163 -23.72 -29.48 -17.58
CA ASN A 163 -23.45 -30.86 -17.14
C ASN A 163 -22.24 -31.01 -16.20
N SER A 164 -21.65 -29.90 -15.79
CA SER A 164 -20.43 -29.84 -14.96
C SER A 164 -20.69 -29.35 -13.54
N VAL A 165 -21.97 -29.18 -13.19
CA VAL A 165 -22.38 -28.98 -11.81
C VAL A 165 -22.26 -30.33 -11.11
N PRO A 166 -21.38 -30.49 -10.11
CA PRO A 166 -21.36 -31.70 -9.30
C PRO A 166 -22.70 -31.82 -8.56
N ASP A 167 -23.19 -33.06 -8.43
CA ASP A 167 -24.49 -33.45 -7.83
C ASP A 167 -24.77 -32.89 -6.41
N ASN A 168 -23.77 -32.27 -5.79
CA ASN A 168 -23.83 -31.70 -4.44
C ASN A 168 -24.21 -30.20 -4.42
N THR A 169 -24.58 -29.62 -5.56
CA THR A 169 -24.83 -28.18 -5.69
C THR A 169 -26.33 -27.90 -5.76
N ASP A 170 -26.95 -27.61 -4.63
CA ASP A 170 -28.34 -27.15 -4.56
C ASP A 170 -28.36 -25.62 -4.71
N PHE A 171 -28.81 -25.12 -5.86
CA PHE A 171 -29.07 -23.70 -6.07
C PHE A 171 -30.54 -23.42 -5.70
N PRO A 172 -30.84 -22.47 -4.78
CA PRO A 172 -32.21 -22.08 -4.54
C PRO A 172 -32.78 -21.41 -5.80
N SER A 173 -33.63 -22.15 -6.50
CA SER A 173 -34.33 -21.70 -7.70
C SER A 173 -35.41 -20.67 -7.33
N SER A 174 -35.09 -19.38 -7.43
CA SER A 174 -36.02 -18.29 -7.73
C SER A 174 -35.30 -16.94 -7.63
N LEU A 175 -34.75 -16.45 -8.75
CA LEU A 175 -34.67 -15.02 -9.01
C LEU A 175 -34.91 -14.82 -10.50
N ASP A 176 -36.12 -14.36 -10.82
CA ASP A 176 -36.58 -13.97 -12.15
C ASP A 176 -35.55 -13.13 -12.92
N VAL A 177 -35.39 -13.47 -14.19
CA VAL A 177 -34.55 -12.80 -15.17
C VAL A 177 -35.07 -11.37 -15.39
N GLN A 178 -34.45 -10.39 -14.73
CA GLN A 178 -34.68 -8.99 -15.05
C GLN A 178 -33.79 -8.59 -16.24
N ALA A 179 -34.38 -8.67 -17.43
CA ALA A 179 -33.79 -8.16 -18.66
C ALA A 179 -33.59 -6.63 -18.55
N PHE A 180 -32.34 -6.16 -18.69
CA PHE A 180 -32.05 -4.75 -18.89
C PHE A 180 -31.96 -4.46 -20.40
N PRO A 181 -32.90 -3.70 -20.99
CA PRO A 181 -32.76 -3.28 -22.37
C PRO A 181 -31.71 -2.16 -22.47
N LEU A 182 -30.70 -2.37 -23.33
CA LEU A 182 -29.80 -1.33 -23.79
C LEU A 182 -30.50 -0.54 -24.91
N THR A 183 -30.84 0.73 -24.67
CA THR A 183 -31.21 1.67 -25.74
C THR A 183 -30.08 2.66 -25.94
N GLY A 184 -29.48 2.62 -27.12
CA GLY A 184 -28.62 3.68 -27.63
C GLY A 184 -29.42 4.74 -28.39
N THR A 185 -28.92 5.98 -28.32
CA THR A 185 -28.74 6.95 -29.42
C THR A 185 -27.72 7.97 -28.96
#